data_AF-A0A6X8U2U1-F1
#
_entry.id   AF-A0A6X8U2U1-F1
#
_cell.length_a   1.000
_cell.length_b   1.000
_cell.length_c   1.000
_cell.angle_alpha   90.00
_cell.angle_beta   90.00
_cell.angle_gamma   90.00
#
_symmetry.space_group_name_H-M   'P 1'
#
loop_
_entity.id
_entity.type
_entity.pdbx_description
1 polymer ?
#
loop_
_entity_poly.entity_id
_entity_poly.type
_entity_poly.pdbx_seq_one_letter_code
_entity_poly.pdbx_strand_id
1 'polypeptide(L)'
;MYGEPHKRETISKVFKMTQIAIYGFNFTKKITFDGGELTPIFSSWSELKKNGWANDRYILTGFFKPNSNNYAAQQQLIFDLQAVLSFIEQKNVIISGELENDETPFNFKPSLPKKLDKKRDKGAGIIIMEDYFAPNSRENFICLAMEKLNSKAMLKQDAFRTSFFKSMLAFRDSINYIDVRYYLLFSALEALCR
;
A
#
# COMPACT_ATOMS: atom_id res chain seq x y z
N MET A 1 41.56 28.50 34.17
CA MET A 1 40.16 28.99 34.12
C MET A 1 39.29 27.84 33.66
N TYR A 2 38.23 27.59 34.42
CA TYR A 2 37.27 26.51 34.24
C TYR A 2 36.47 26.64 32.94
N GLY A 3 35.99 25.50 32.46
CA GLY A 3 35.40 25.33 31.13
C GLY A 3 34.05 26.00 30.92
N GLU A 4 33.75 26.22 29.65
CA GLU A 4 32.38 26.19 29.13
C GLU A 4 32.32 25.07 28.08
N PRO A 5 31.54 23.99 28.32
CA PRO A 5 31.24 23.05 27.26
C PRO A 5 30.26 23.73 26.31
N HIS A 6 30.68 23.92 25.06
CA HIS A 6 29.76 24.22 23.97
C HIS A 6 28.61 23.21 24.03
N LYS A 7 27.43 23.68 24.44
CA LYS A 7 26.18 22.97 24.28
C LYS A 7 26.08 22.65 22.79
N ARG A 8 26.34 21.38 22.45
CA ARG A 8 25.84 20.79 21.21
C ARG A 8 24.33 20.91 21.33
N GLU A 9 23.77 21.92 20.69
CA GLU A 9 22.35 21.96 20.36
C GLU A 9 22.07 20.67 19.62
N THR A 10 21.54 19.71 20.36
CA THR A 10 20.96 18.52 19.81
C THR A 10 19.75 19.05 19.09
N ILE A 11 19.92 19.38 17.81
CA ILE A 11 18.82 19.66 16.90
C ILE A 11 18.02 18.36 16.93
N SER A 12 17.03 18.30 17.81
CA SER A 12 15.96 17.33 17.70
C SER A 12 15.35 17.64 16.36
N LYS A 13 15.73 16.87 15.35
CA LYS A 13 15.09 16.90 14.05
C LYS A 13 13.65 16.54 14.34
N VAL A 14 12.81 17.56 14.51
CA VAL A 14 11.37 17.41 14.67
C VAL A 14 10.90 16.86 13.33
N PHE A 15 10.97 15.54 13.18
CA PHE A 15 10.40 14.81 12.06
C PHE A 15 8.89 14.96 12.21
N LYS A 16 8.37 15.99 11.55
CA LYS A 16 6.96 16.38 11.57
C LYS A 16 6.23 15.53 10.53
N MET A 17 4.98 15.16 10.86
CA MET A 17 4.16 14.17 10.15
C MET A 17 4.07 14.39 8.63
N THR A 18 4.93 13.71 7.88
CA THR A 18 4.87 13.71 6.43
C THR A 18 3.78 12.78 5.95
N GLN A 19 2.91 13.28 5.07
CA GLN A 19 1.94 12.44 4.37
C GLN A 19 2.62 11.80 3.17
N ILE A 20 2.36 10.51 2.97
CA ILE A 20 3.05 9.69 1.98
C ILE A 20 2.05 9.32 0.89
N ALA A 21 2.44 9.50 -0.36
CA ALA A 21 1.58 9.24 -1.50
C ALA A 21 1.33 7.73 -1.72
N ILE A 22 0.07 7.40 -2.06
CA ILE A 22 -0.40 6.06 -2.36
C ILE A 22 -0.81 5.99 -3.82
N TYR A 23 -0.21 5.04 -4.55
CA TYR A 23 -0.47 4.82 -5.96
C TYR A 23 -1.11 3.47 -6.21
N GLY A 24 -2.25 3.49 -6.92
CA GLY A 24 -2.91 2.30 -7.44
C GLY A 24 -3.83 1.58 -6.45
N PHE A 25 -4.20 2.19 -5.34
CA PHE A 25 -5.22 1.66 -4.41
C PHE A 25 -6.52 2.43 -4.59
N ASN A 26 -7.62 1.77 -4.95
CA ASN A 26 -8.86 2.46 -5.28
C ASN A 26 -9.73 2.66 -4.03
N PHE A 27 -9.89 3.88 -3.55
CA PHE A 27 -10.74 4.16 -2.40
C PHE A 27 -11.29 5.58 -2.47
N THR A 28 -12.46 5.79 -1.87
CA THR A 28 -13.24 7.03 -1.91
C THR A 28 -13.55 7.59 -0.52
N LYS A 29 -13.38 6.79 0.52
CA LYS A 29 -13.60 7.14 1.92
C LYS A 29 -12.30 7.10 2.70
N LYS A 30 -12.22 7.95 3.72
CA LYS A 30 -11.12 7.93 4.68
C LYS A 30 -11.15 6.61 5.45
N ILE A 31 -9.97 6.03 5.68
CA ILE A 31 -9.79 4.77 6.40
C ILE A 31 -8.86 5.03 7.59
N THR A 32 -9.26 4.62 8.78
CA THR A 32 -8.48 4.80 10.01
C THR A 32 -8.16 3.47 10.67
N PHE A 33 -6.91 3.26 11.08
CA PHE A 33 -6.47 2.02 11.72
C PHE A 33 -5.34 2.27 12.73
N ASP A 34 -4.98 1.25 13.51
CA ASP A 34 -3.88 1.29 14.51
C ASP A 34 -2.49 1.33 13.85
N GLY A 35 -2.19 2.48 13.26
CA GLY A 35 -0.96 2.76 12.54
C GLY A 35 -1.02 4.07 11.77
N GLY A 36 -2.22 4.52 11.38
CA GLY A 36 -2.37 5.78 10.69
C GLY A 36 -3.73 5.98 10.04
N GLU A 37 -3.74 6.93 9.11
CA GLU A 37 -4.92 7.34 8.37
C GLU A 37 -4.62 7.32 6.87
N LEU A 38 -5.52 6.74 6.08
CA LEU A 38 -5.51 6.88 4.63
C LEU A 38 -6.57 7.90 4.21
N THR A 39 -6.16 8.92 3.45
CA THR A 39 -7.01 9.96 2.89
C THR A 39 -7.10 9.80 1.37
N PRO A 40 -8.29 9.60 0.78
CA PRO A 40 -8.45 9.51 -0.67
C PRO A 40 -8.37 10.90 -1.32
N ILE A 41 -7.92 10.96 -2.58
CA ILE A 41 -8.00 12.17 -3.40
C ILE A 41 -9.37 12.28 -4.07
N PHE A 42 -9.97 11.15 -4.43
CA PHE A 42 -11.25 11.10 -5.13
C PHE A 42 -12.38 10.86 -4.12
N SER A 43 -13.48 11.59 -4.27
CA SER A 43 -14.61 11.54 -3.33
C SER A 43 -15.71 10.57 -3.76
N SER A 44 -15.71 10.15 -5.03
CA SER A 44 -16.75 9.30 -5.59
C SER A 44 -16.21 8.32 -6.63
N TRP A 45 -16.94 7.22 -6.81
CA TRP A 45 -16.65 6.24 -7.88
C TRP A 45 -16.64 6.88 -9.26
N SER A 46 -17.54 7.82 -9.54
CA SER A 46 -17.60 8.52 -10.82
C SER A 46 -16.32 9.30 -11.13
N GLU A 47 -15.76 9.99 -10.13
CA GLU A 47 -14.47 10.69 -10.26
C GLU A 47 -13.31 9.71 -10.44
N LEU A 48 -13.29 8.66 -9.63
CA LEU A 48 -12.26 7.64 -9.68
C LEU A 48 -12.25 6.95 -11.06
N LYS A 49 -13.41 6.58 -11.60
CA LYS A 49 -13.52 5.97 -12.93
C LYS A 49 -13.08 6.90 -14.06
N LYS A 50 -13.34 8.21 -13.94
CA LYS A 50 -13.00 9.20 -14.97
C LYS A 50 -11.50 9.54 -14.99
N ASN A 51 -10.87 9.62 -13.82
CA ASN A 51 -9.55 10.25 -13.67
C ASN A 51 -8.49 9.35 -12.99
N GLY A 52 -8.92 8.42 -12.14
CA GLY A 52 -8.06 7.66 -11.22
C GLY A 52 -7.89 6.17 -11.54
N TRP A 53 -8.84 5.59 -12.27
CA TRP A 53 -8.86 4.15 -12.54
C TRP A 53 -7.98 3.83 -13.75
N ALA A 54 -6.83 3.22 -13.48
CA ALA A 54 -6.02 2.59 -14.50
C ALA A 54 -5.57 1.21 -14.04
N ASN A 55 -5.78 0.23 -14.91
CA ASN A 55 -5.39 -1.16 -14.64
C ASN A 55 -3.92 -1.43 -14.92
N ASP A 56 -3.28 -0.59 -15.73
CA ASP A 56 -1.94 -0.77 -16.29
C ASP A 56 -0.93 0.30 -15.84
N ARG A 57 -1.37 1.24 -14.99
CA ARG A 57 -0.58 2.39 -14.52
C ARG A 57 -0.78 2.63 -13.04
N TYR A 58 0.23 3.20 -12.39
CA TYR A 58 0.16 3.65 -11.01
C TYR A 58 -0.29 5.11 -10.99
N ILE A 59 -1.55 5.33 -10.65
CA ILE A 59 -2.13 6.67 -10.47
C ILE A 59 -2.16 7.00 -8.99
N LEU A 60 -1.83 8.24 -8.65
CA LEU A 60 -1.95 8.76 -7.30
C LEU A 60 -3.43 8.79 -6.90
N THR A 61 -3.76 8.02 -5.86
CA THR A 61 -5.15 7.78 -5.43
C THR A 61 -5.43 8.30 -4.02
N GLY A 62 -4.40 8.49 -3.22
CA GLY A 62 -4.55 8.97 -1.84
C GLY A 62 -3.22 9.19 -1.14
N PHE A 63 -3.31 9.50 0.14
CA PHE A 63 -2.19 9.75 1.01
C PHE A 63 -2.32 8.94 2.30
N PHE A 64 -1.19 8.50 2.83
CA PHE A 64 -1.07 7.81 4.10
C PHE A 64 -0.40 8.73 5.11
N LYS A 65 -1.00 8.90 6.28
CA LYS A 65 -0.44 9.63 7.41
C LYS A 65 -0.14 8.64 8.55
N PRO A 66 1.13 8.33 8.83
CA PRO A 66 1.48 7.46 9.94
C PRO A 66 1.25 8.16 11.30
N ASN A 67 0.82 7.39 12.31
CA ASN A 67 0.61 7.88 13.68
C ASN A 67 1.90 7.93 14.52
N SER A 68 2.95 7.21 14.10
CA SER A 68 4.25 7.15 14.79
C SER A 68 5.24 8.13 14.18
N ASN A 69 6.07 8.77 15.01
CA ASN A 69 7.18 9.64 14.59
C ASN A 69 8.53 8.90 14.52
N ASN A 70 8.55 7.59 14.84
CA ASN A 70 9.78 6.79 14.76
C ASN A 70 9.99 6.28 13.33
N TYR A 71 11.06 6.71 12.68
CA TYR A 71 11.38 6.35 11.29
C TYR A 71 11.43 4.82 11.04
N ALA A 72 12.06 4.04 11.92
CA ALA A 72 12.15 2.59 11.73
C ALA A 72 10.76 1.92 11.82
N ALA A 73 9.93 2.38 12.76
CA ALA A 73 8.56 1.90 12.89
C ALA A 73 7.69 2.34 11.70
N GLN A 74 7.89 3.56 11.18
CA GLN A 74 7.21 4.05 9.98
C GLN A 74 7.55 3.21 8.75
N GLN A 75 8.83 2.92 8.51
CA GLN A 75 9.25 2.11 7.36
C GLN A 75 8.64 0.71 7.39
N GLN A 76 8.64 0.07 8.57
CA GLN A 76 8.00 -1.23 8.76
C GLN A 76 6.48 -1.15 8.51
N LEU A 77 5.84 -0.12 9.02
CA LEU A 77 4.41 0.11 8.86
C LEU A 77 4.03 0.36 7.39
N ILE A 78 4.81 1.15 6.66
CA ILE A 78 4.63 1.42 5.23
C ILE A 78 4.79 0.11 4.44
N PHE A 79 5.80 -0.70 4.77
CA PHE A 79 6.03 -1.98 4.12
C PHE A 79 4.85 -2.94 4.32
N ASP A 80 4.34 -3.05 5.55
CA ASP A 80 3.21 -3.90 5.89
C ASP A 80 1.91 -3.40 5.26
N LEU A 81 1.64 -2.09 5.34
CA LEU A 81 0.48 -1.48 4.71
C LEU A 81 0.51 -1.68 3.19
N GLN A 82 1.65 -1.47 2.54
CA GLN A 82 1.80 -1.68 1.11
C GLN A 82 1.45 -3.12 0.71
N ALA A 83 1.83 -4.10 1.53
CA ALA A 83 1.48 -5.50 1.33
C ALA A 83 -0.03 -5.75 1.47
N VAL A 84 -0.65 -5.20 2.51
CA VAL A 84 -2.10 -5.28 2.74
C VAL A 84 -2.90 -4.65 1.59
N LEU A 85 -2.55 -3.43 1.17
CA LEU A 85 -3.23 -2.77 0.05
C LEU A 85 -3.03 -3.54 -1.26
N SER A 86 -1.83 -4.07 -1.48
CA SER A 86 -1.54 -4.88 -2.68
C SER A 86 -2.34 -6.18 -2.69
N PHE A 87 -2.55 -6.79 -1.52
CA PHE A 87 -3.37 -7.99 -1.38
C PHE A 87 -4.84 -7.70 -1.70
N ILE A 88 -5.40 -6.59 -1.22
CA ILE A 88 -6.80 -6.20 -1.50
C ILE A 88 -7.04 -6.01 -3.00
N GLU A 89 -6.14 -5.29 -3.67
CA GLU A 89 -6.22 -4.97 -5.10
C GLU A 89 -5.73 -6.11 -6.02
N GLN A 90 -5.14 -7.17 -5.46
CA GLN A 90 -4.48 -8.26 -6.19
C GLN A 90 -3.47 -7.76 -7.23
N LYS A 91 -2.86 -6.62 -6.94
CA LYS A 91 -1.92 -5.90 -7.79
C LYS A 91 -0.95 -5.17 -6.88
N ASN A 92 0.25 -4.93 -7.38
CA ASN A 92 1.16 -4.07 -6.66
C ASN A 92 0.52 -2.68 -6.42
N VAL A 93 0.58 -2.23 -5.18
CA VAL A 93 0.32 -0.86 -4.72
C VAL A 93 1.66 -0.27 -4.31
N ILE A 94 1.89 0.99 -4.64
CA ILE A 94 3.15 1.68 -4.31
C ILE A 94 2.84 2.77 -3.29
N ILE A 95 3.55 2.75 -2.16
CA ILE A 95 3.54 3.83 -1.17
C ILE A 95 4.92 4.47 -1.22
N SER A 96 5.00 5.67 -1.79
CA SER A 96 6.29 6.35 -2.01
C SER A 96 6.06 7.83 -2.34
N GLY A 97 7.02 8.68 -2.02
CA GLY A 97 6.88 10.12 -2.19
C GLY A 97 6.20 10.75 -0.99
N GLU A 98 6.81 11.81 -0.50
CA GLU A 98 6.42 12.53 0.70
C GLU A 98 5.94 13.93 0.29
N LEU A 99 4.87 14.40 0.94
CA LEU A 99 4.44 15.79 0.82
C LEU A 99 5.37 16.72 1.60
N GLU A 100 5.68 17.87 1.04
CA GLU A 100 6.43 18.91 1.75
C GLU A 100 5.58 19.53 2.89
N ASN A 101 6.23 20.23 3.82
CA ASN A 101 5.59 20.71 5.06
C ASN A 101 4.43 21.69 4.85
N ASP A 102 4.36 22.33 3.69
CA ASP A 102 3.34 23.29 3.25
C ASP A 102 2.23 22.64 2.40
N GLU A 103 2.35 21.35 2.09
CA GLU A 103 1.45 20.65 1.17
C GLU A 103 0.35 19.87 1.89
N THR A 104 -0.77 19.70 1.21
CA THR A 104 -1.92 18.93 1.70
C THR A 104 -2.38 17.93 0.64
N PRO A 105 -3.18 16.91 0.99
CA PRO A 105 -3.71 15.94 0.03
C PRO A 105 -4.49 16.56 -1.13
N PHE A 106 -4.98 17.78 -0.93
CA PHE A 106 -5.81 18.53 -1.87
C PHE A 106 -5.02 19.66 -2.58
N ASN A 107 -3.82 19.99 -2.09
CA ASN A 107 -2.98 21.05 -2.64
C ASN A 107 -1.49 20.69 -2.47
N PHE A 108 -0.88 20.12 -3.50
CA PHE A 108 0.52 19.70 -3.54
C PHE A 108 1.18 20.14 -4.84
N LYS A 109 2.51 20.38 -4.81
CA LYS A 109 3.28 20.89 -5.93
C LYS A 109 3.31 19.88 -7.08
N PRO A 110 3.53 20.35 -8.32
CA PRO A 110 3.68 19.48 -9.49
C PRO A 110 4.87 18.51 -9.41
N SER A 111 5.79 18.72 -8.48
CA SER A 111 6.95 17.85 -8.23
C SER A 111 6.56 16.44 -7.83
N LEU A 112 5.41 16.26 -7.17
CA LEU A 112 4.87 14.94 -6.89
C LEU A 112 4.13 14.41 -8.13
N PRO A 113 4.62 13.35 -8.77
CA PRO A 113 4.02 12.85 -10.00
C PRO A 113 2.63 12.28 -9.72
N LYS A 114 1.61 12.74 -10.44
CA LYS A 114 0.25 12.14 -10.34
C LYS A 114 0.18 10.72 -10.92
N LYS A 115 1.18 10.34 -11.72
CA LYS A 115 1.31 9.04 -12.39
C LYS A 115 2.77 8.62 -12.39
N LEU A 116 3.06 7.37 -12.07
CA LEU A 116 4.41 6.83 -12.19
C LEU A 116 4.62 6.24 -13.58
N ASP A 117 5.84 6.37 -14.12
CA ASP A 117 6.21 5.84 -15.44
C ASP A 117 6.33 4.31 -15.48
N LYS A 118 6.31 3.65 -14.31
CA LYS A 118 6.35 2.19 -14.20
C LYS A 118 5.04 1.57 -14.72
N LYS A 119 5.15 0.56 -15.58
CA LYS A 119 3.99 -0.26 -15.97
C LYS A 119 3.50 -1.10 -14.79
N ARG A 120 2.18 -1.22 -14.67
CA ARG A 120 1.51 -2.06 -13.67
C ARG A 120 0.98 -3.32 -14.33
N ASP A 121 1.28 -4.47 -13.75
CA ASP A 121 0.75 -5.74 -14.24
C ASP A 121 -0.75 -5.86 -13.99
N LYS A 122 -1.43 -6.55 -14.90
CA LYS A 122 -2.86 -6.84 -14.76
C LYS A 122 -3.03 -7.90 -13.68
N GLY A 123 -3.55 -7.50 -12.53
CA GLY A 123 -3.93 -8.41 -11.44
C GLY A 123 -5.14 -9.29 -11.73
N ALA A 124 -5.34 -10.28 -10.87
CA ALA A 124 -6.35 -11.34 -11.02
C ALA A 124 -7.80 -10.90 -10.70
N GLY A 125 -8.01 -9.69 -10.18
CA GLY A 125 -9.34 -9.19 -9.82
C GLY A 125 -9.30 -8.35 -8.55
N ILE A 126 -10.43 -8.23 -7.86
CA ILE A 126 -10.56 -7.54 -6.58
C ILE A 126 -11.02 -8.58 -5.55
N ILE A 127 -10.31 -8.75 -4.43
CA ILE A 127 -10.73 -9.70 -3.37
C ILE A 127 -11.82 -9.09 -2.49
N ILE A 128 -11.64 -7.81 -2.12
CA ILE A 128 -12.54 -7.12 -1.21
C ILE A 128 -13.24 -6.01 -1.97
N MET A 129 -14.56 -6.12 -2.00
CA MET A 129 -15.46 -5.14 -2.59
C MET A 129 -15.12 -3.73 -2.12
N GLU A 130 -15.15 -2.78 -3.04
CA GLU A 130 -14.73 -1.41 -2.79
C GLU A 130 -15.64 -0.67 -1.82
N ASP A 131 -15.09 0.33 -1.16
CA ASP A 131 -15.73 1.14 -0.11
C ASP A 131 -16.94 1.95 -0.60
N TYR A 132 -17.04 2.16 -1.91
CA TYR A 132 -18.22 2.77 -2.52
C TYR A 132 -19.41 1.79 -2.64
N PHE A 133 -19.16 0.48 -2.71
CA PHE A 133 -20.20 -0.56 -2.70
C PHE A 133 -20.43 -1.16 -1.31
N ALA A 134 -19.35 -1.37 -0.54
CA ALA A 134 -19.36 -1.93 0.80
C ALA A 134 -18.54 -1.04 1.75
N PRO A 135 -19.18 -0.06 2.41
CA PRO A 135 -18.53 1.05 3.12
C PRO A 135 -17.39 0.67 4.05
N ASN A 136 -17.56 -0.42 4.80
CA ASN A 136 -16.67 -0.76 5.91
C ASN A 136 -15.79 -1.97 5.59
N SER A 137 -15.98 -2.65 4.45
CA SER A 137 -15.31 -3.94 4.19
C SER A 137 -13.79 -3.81 4.09
N ARG A 138 -13.31 -2.80 3.36
CA ARG A 138 -11.87 -2.54 3.20
C ARG A 138 -11.24 -2.03 4.48
N GLU A 139 -11.90 -1.12 5.20
CA GLU A 139 -11.43 -0.62 6.48
C GLU A 139 -11.32 -1.74 7.51
N ASN A 140 -12.37 -2.55 7.69
CA ASN A 140 -12.37 -3.67 8.62
C ASN A 140 -11.23 -4.66 8.32
N PHE A 141 -11.02 -4.98 7.04
CA PHE A 141 -9.93 -5.86 6.66
C PHE A 141 -8.55 -5.24 6.93
N ILE A 142 -8.35 -3.97 6.58
CA ILE A 142 -7.08 -3.27 6.84
C ILE A 142 -6.80 -3.26 8.34
N CYS A 143 -7.78 -2.90 9.17
CA CYS A 143 -7.65 -2.90 10.63
C CYS A 143 -7.23 -4.28 11.14
N LEU A 144 -7.95 -5.34 10.77
CA LEU A 144 -7.66 -6.71 11.21
C LEU A 144 -6.29 -7.21 10.70
N ALA A 145 -5.96 -6.96 9.44
CA ALA A 145 -4.70 -7.38 8.86
C ALA A 145 -3.51 -6.67 9.51
N MET A 146 -3.61 -5.35 9.71
CA MET A 146 -2.57 -4.58 10.38
C MET A 146 -2.43 -4.96 11.85
N GLU A 147 -3.53 -5.21 12.56
CA GLU A 147 -3.51 -5.72 13.94
C GLU A 147 -2.79 -7.07 14.01
N LYS A 148 -3.10 -8.00 13.10
CA LYS A 148 -2.44 -9.32 13.05
C LYS A 148 -0.96 -9.21 12.71
N LEU A 149 -0.58 -8.35 11.76
CA LEU A 149 0.81 -8.12 11.39
C LEU A 149 1.62 -7.42 12.48
N ASN A 150 0.98 -6.57 13.30
CA ASN A 150 1.60 -5.84 14.41
C ASN A 150 1.58 -6.61 15.73
N SER A 151 0.70 -7.62 15.86
CA SER A 151 0.63 -8.45 17.06
C SER A 151 1.97 -9.12 17.31
N LYS A 152 2.73 -8.62 18.30
CA LYS A 152 4.03 -9.14 18.74
C LYS A 152 3.93 -10.51 19.41
N ALA A 153 2.96 -11.33 19.03
CA ALA A 153 2.70 -12.63 19.61
C ALA A 153 3.66 -13.69 19.03
N MET A 154 4.90 -13.59 19.52
CA MET A 154 5.74 -14.71 19.92
C MET A 154 6.34 -15.64 18.83
N LEU A 155 7.67 -15.71 18.90
CA LEU A 155 8.56 -16.80 18.45
C LEU A 155 8.89 -16.81 16.96
N LYS A 156 10.17 -16.55 16.67
CA LYS A 156 11.07 -16.92 15.54
C LYS A 156 10.56 -17.20 14.11
N GLN A 157 9.28 -17.45 13.85
CA GLN A 157 8.62 -17.60 12.56
C GLN A 157 7.13 -17.32 12.74
N ASP A 158 6.71 -16.07 12.49
CA ASP A 158 5.29 -15.77 12.33
C ASP A 158 4.80 -16.42 11.03
N ALA A 159 4.15 -17.58 11.18
CA ALA A 159 3.61 -18.36 10.07
C ALA A 159 2.57 -17.56 9.28
N PHE A 160 1.81 -16.69 9.94
CA PHE A 160 0.83 -15.83 9.29
C PHE A 160 1.54 -14.79 8.42
N ARG A 161 2.46 -14.01 9.00
CA ARG A 161 3.24 -13.02 8.24
C ARG A 161 3.96 -13.68 7.06
N THR A 162 4.63 -14.80 7.29
CA THR A 162 5.34 -15.52 6.22
C THR A 162 4.39 -15.95 5.10
N SER A 163 3.24 -16.53 5.44
CA SER A 163 2.26 -16.99 4.46
C SER A 163 1.60 -15.83 3.71
N PHE A 164 1.30 -14.74 4.43
CA PHE A 164 0.73 -13.53 3.87
C PHE A 164 1.66 -12.89 2.83
N PHE A 165 2.93 -12.69 3.18
CA PHE A 165 3.91 -12.12 2.26
C PHE A 165 4.23 -13.05 1.08
N LYS A 166 4.25 -14.38 1.29
CA LYS A 166 4.37 -15.34 0.18
C LYS A 166 3.19 -15.25 -0.79
N SER A 167 1.97 -15.19 -0.27
CA SER A 167 0.77 -15.01 -1.08
C SER A 167 0.81 -13.68 -1.85
N MET A 168 1.18 -12.60 -1.18
CA MET A 168 1.31 -11.27 -1.77
C MET A 168 2.35 -11.22 -2.91
N LEU A 169 3.48 -11.91 -2.77
CA LEU A 169 4.51 -12.00 -3.81
C LEU A 169 4.00 -12.66 -5.09
N ALA A 170 3.17 -13.71 -4.98
CA ALA A 170 2.60 -14.40 -6.13
C ALA A 170 1.74 -13.50 -7.04
N PHE A 171 1.14 -12.44 -6.48
CA PHE A 171 0.33 -11.46 -7.23
C PHE A 171 1.15 -10.26 -7.70
N ARG A 172 2.25 -9.95 -7.01
CA ARG A 172 3.15 -8.84 -7.35
C ARG A 172 4.01 -9.13 -8.56
N ASP A 173 4.56 -10.34 -8.58
CA ASP A 173 5.39 -10.84 -9.64
C ASP A 173 4.59 -11.96 -10.29
N SER A 174 3.74 -11.61 -11.27
CA SER A 174 3.13 -12.63 -12.12
C SER A 174 4.23 -13.23 -12.99
N ILE A 175 5.05 -14.10 -12.41
CA ILE A 175 6.03 -14.89 -13.14
C ILE A 175 5.20 -15.85 -13.98
N ASN A 176 5.02 -15.50 -15.25
CA ASN A 176 4.44 -16.40 -16.23
C ASN A 176 5.46 -17.52 -16.46
N TYR A 177 5.35 -18.61 -15.70
CA TYR A 177 6.01 -19.87 -16.03
C TYR A 177 5.32 -20.45 -17.26
N ILE A 178 5.76 -19.96 -18.41
CA ILE A 178 5.25 -20.32 -19.74
C ILE A 178 5.16 -21.84 -19.87
N ASP A 179 6.18 -22.56 -19.43
CA ASP A 179 6.27 -24.03 -19.54
C ASP A 179 5.22 -24.76 -18.70
N VAL A 180 5.01 -24.33 -17.45
CA VAL A 180 4.00 -24.93 -16.55
C VAL A 180 2.60 -24.68 -17.08
N ARG A 181 2.37 -23.48 -17.61
CA ARG A 181 1.07 -23.07 -18.13
C ARG A 181 0.74 -23.79 -19.44
N TYR A 182 1.72 -23.97 -20.34
CA TYR A 182 1.57 -24.79 -21.54
C TYR A 182 1.30 -26.25 -21.19
N TYR A 183 2.05 -26.81 -20.24
CA TYR A 183 1.83 -28.18 -19.78
C TYR A 183 0.40 -28.37 -19.26
N LEU A 184 -0.07 -27.50 -18.35
CA LEU A 184 -1.42 -27.57 -17.80
C LEU A 184 -2.51 -27.41 -18.87
N LEU A 185 -2.37 -26.47 -19.80
CA LEU A 185 -3.32 -26.28 -20.90
C LEU A 185 -3.37 -27.52 -21.81
N PHE A 186 -2.20 -28.06 -22.17
CA PHE A 186 -2.12 -29.24 -23.01
C PHE A 186 -2.72 -30.47 -22.33
N SER A 187 -2.40 -30.71 -21.06
CA SER A 187 -2.99 -31.81 -20.28
C SER A 187 -4.51 -31.66 -20.09
N ALA A 188 -5.01 -30.43 -19.89
CA ALA A 188 -6.45 -30.19 -19.80
C ALA A 188 -7.16 -30.44 -21.14
N LEU A 189 -6.55 -30.04 -22.26
CA LEU A 189 -7.04 -30.34 -23.61
C LEU A 189 -7.03 -31.84 -23.90
N GLU A 190 -5.96 -32.55 -23.54
CA GLU A 190 -5.86 -34.01 -23.69
C GLU A 190 -6.95 -34.72 -22.87
N ALA A 191 -7.19 -34.29 -21.64
CA ALA A 191 -8.22 -34.85 -20.77
C ALA A 191 -9.65 -34.58 -21.29
N LEU A 192 -9.88 -33.46 -21.96
CA LEU A 192 -11.18 -33.11 -22.55
C LEU A 192 -11.47 -33.91 -23.85
N CYS A 193 -10.41 -34.26 -24.59
CA CYS A 193 -10.51 -35.03 -25.83
C CYS A 193 -10.56 -36.55 -25.63
N ARG A 194 -10.41 -37.03 -24.39
CA ARG A 194 -10.62 -38.44 -23.99
C ARG A 194 -12.03 -38.64 -23.47
#